data_AF-A0A231H0F8-F1
#
_entry.id   AF-A0A231H0F8-F1
#
_cell.length_a   1.000
_cell.length_b   1.000
_cell.length_c   1.000
_cell.angle_alpha   90.00
_cell.angle_beta   90.00
_cell.angle_gamma   90.00
#
_symmetry.space_group_name_H-M   'P 1'
#
loop_
_entity.id
_entity.type
_entity.pdbx_description
1 polymer ?
#
loop_
_entity_poly.entity_id
_entity_poly.type
_entity_poly.pdbx_seq_one_letter_code
_entity_poly.pdbx_strand_id
1 'polypeptide(L)'
;MTVVYATNDEVRQDLSHICASVDIEVEDSAGTLIYGVAADSRKALAQLRTALGPIYRIRTARAGDEESWITFLDTIDRSFTVKIRRQLPA
;
A
#
# COMPACT_ATOMS: atom_id res chain seq x y z
N MET A 1 5.58 10.91 -16.30
CA MET A 1 4.91 9.86 -17.09
C MET A 1 3.71 9.42 -16.29
N THR A 2 2.49 9.58 -16.80
CA THR A 2 1.27 9.15 -16.10
C THR A 2 1.09 7.65 -16.38
N VAL A 3 1.28 6.81 -15.37
CA VAL A 3 1.04 5.36 -15.50
C VAL A 3 -0.47 5.15 -15.52
N VAL A 4 -1.01 4.55 -16.57
CA VAL A 4 -2.44 4.23 -16.68
C VAL A 4 -2.59 2.72 -16.56
N TYR A 5 -3.27 2.26 -15.52
CA TYR A 5 -3.53 0.83 -15.31
C TYR A 5 -4.86 0.45 -15.98
N ALA A 6 -4.85 -0.54 -16.85
CA ALA A 6 -6.03 -1.04 -17.53
C ALA A 6 -6.92 -1.85 -16.59
N THR A 7 -6.33 -2.62 -15.67
CA THR A 7 -7.06 -3.54 -14.77
C THR A 7 -6.71 -3.36 -13.30
N ASN A 8 -7.59 -3.83 -12.41
CA ASN A 8 -7.32 -3.83 -10.97
C ASN A 8 -6.13 -4.72 -10.60
N ASP A 9 -5.89 -5.78 -11.37
CA ASP A 9 -4.78 -6.71 -11.13
C ASP A 9 -3.43 -6.05 -11.43
N GLU A 10 -3.34 -5.22 -12.46
CA GLU A 10 -2.13 -4.43 -12.74
C GLU A 10 -1.83 -3.44 -11.62
N VAL A 11 -2.86 -2.73 -11.12
CA VAL A 11 -2.68 -1.83 -9.97
C VAL A 11 -2.19 -2.63 -8.76
N ARG A 12 -2.79 -3.79 -8.50
CA ARG A 12 -2.40 -4.64 -7.36
C ARG A 12 -0.96 -5.14 -7.48
N GLN A 13 -0.57 -5.64 -8.65
CA GLN A 13 0.79 -6.12 -8.89
C GLN A 13 1.82 -5.02 -8.67
N ASP A 14 1.57 -3.83 -9.21
CA ASP A 14 2.46 -2.68 -9.03
C ASP A 14 2.54 -2.25 -7.56
N LEU A 15 1.40 -2.18 -6.87
CA LEU A 15 1.37 -1.89 -5.44
C LEU A 15 2.10 -2.93 -4.60
N SER A 16 1.99 -4.21 -4.93
CA SER A 16 2.73 -5.28 -4.28
C SER A 16 4.24 -5.12 -4.50
N HIS A 17 4.68 -4.72 -5.70
CA HIS A 17 6.09 -4.40 -5.94
C HIS A 17 6.54 -3.16 -5.15
N ILE A 18 5.73 -2.11 -5.10
CA ILE A 18 6.04 -0.91 -4.30
C ILE A 18 6.13 -1.28 -2.81
N CYS A 19 5.20 -2.08 -2.29
CA CYS A 19 5.23 -2.57 -0.92
C CYS A 19 6.54 -3.32 -0.61
N ALA A 20 6.94 -4.25 -1.48
CA ALA A 20 8.20 -4.97 -1.33
C ALA A 20 9.44 -4.05 -1.35
N SER A 21 9.41 -2.96 -2.13
CA SER A 21 10.50 -1.97 -2.16
C SER A 21 10.66 -1.13 -0.88
N VAL A 22 9.66 -1.15 0.00
CA VAL A 22 9.65 -0.40 1.27
C VAL A 22 9.54 -1.32 2.50
N ASP A 23 10.03 -2.56 2.37
CA ASP A 23 10.07 -3.56 3.44
C ASP A 23 8.68 -3.94 4.00
N ILE A 24 7.63 -3.89 3.15
CA ILE A 24 6.30 -4.44 3.45
C ILE A 24 6.17 -5.78 2.74
N GLU A 25 6.08 -6.86 3.50
CA GLU A 25 5.77 -8.19 2.99
C GLU A 25 4.26 -8.31 2.79
N VAL A 26 3.80 -8.60 1.57
CA VAL A 26 2.38 -8.78 1.27
C VAL A 26 1.98 -10.23 1.54
N GLU A 27 1.10 -10.43 2.52
CA GLU A 27 0.60 -11.76 2.92
C GLU A 27 -0.61 -12.20 2.09
N ASP A 28 -1.51 -11.25 1.81
CA ASP A 28 -2.78 -11.52 1.13
C ASP A 28 -3.27 -10.28 0.38
N SER A 29 -4.14 -10.50 -0.60
CA SER A 29 -4.80 -9.43 -1.32
C SER A 29 -6.19 -9.86 -1.80
N ALA A 30 -7.19 -9.02 -1.52
CA ALA A 30 -8.59 -9.30 -1.83
C ALA A 30 -9.25 -8.06 -2.44
N GLY A 31 -9.59 -8.14 -3.74
CA GLY A 31 -10.21 -7.02 -4.45
C GLY A 31 -9.31 -5.77 -4.45
N THR A 32 -9.73 -4.74 -3.73
CA THR A 32 -9.02 -3.45 -3.58
C THR A 32 -8.21 -3.35 -2.28
N LEU A 33 -8.15 -4.42 -1.48
CA LEU A 33 -7.38 -4.49 -0.24
C LEU A 33 -6.11 -5.29 -0.45
N ILE A 34 -5.00 -4.77 0.07
CA ILE A 34 -3.70 -5.43 0.15
C ILE A 34 -3.34 -5.50 1.63
N TYR A 35 -3.06 -6.71 2.12
CA TYR A 35 -2.65 -6.97 3.48
C TYR A 35 -1.15 -7.25 3.50
N GLY A 36 -0.41 -6.43 4.22
CA GLY A 36 1.00 -6.61 4.42
C GLY A 36 1.41 -6.52 5.88
N VAL A 37 2.64 -6.96 6.13
CA VAL A 37 3.30 -6.92 7.43
C VAL A 37 4.64 -6.21 7.31
N ALA A 38 5.01 -5.50 8.36
CA ALA A 38 6.31 -4.85 8.48
C ALA A 38 6.76 -4.84 9.95
N ALA A 39 8.08 -4.79 10.18
CA ALA A 39 8.64 -4.70 11.53
C ALA A 39 8.16 -3.45 12.29
N ASP A 40 7.99 -2.33 11.56
CA ASP A 40 7.43 -1.08 12.04
C ASP A 40 6.40 -0.57 11.02
N SER A 41 5.12 -0.68 11.35
CA SER A 41 4.03 -0.29 10.45
C SER A 41 3.97 1.22 10.20
N ARG A 42 4.43 2.05 11.15
CA ARG A 42 4.45 3.52 11.01
C ARG A 42 5.55 3.95 10.05
N LYS A 43 6.74 3.37 10.19
CA LYS A 43 7.87 3.62 9.29
C LYS A 43 7.54 3.15 7.87
N ALA A 44 7.00 1.95 7.73
CA ALA A 44 6.59 1.38 6.45
C ALA A 44 5.52 2.24 5.76
N LEU A 45 4.51 2.73 6.49
CA LEU A 45 3.51 3.67 5.97
C LEU A 45 4.15 4.95 5.40
N ALA A 46 5.13 5.52 6.11
CA ALA A 46 5.80 6.75 5.67
C ALA A 46 6.65 6.52 4.39
N GLN A 47 7.32 5.38 4.30
CA GLN A 47 8.06 4.98 3.10
C GLN A 47 7.12 4.71 1.92
N LEU A 48 6.03 3.96 2.15
CA LEU A 48 5.00 3.67 1.15
C LEU A 48 4.37 4.96 0.61
N ARG A 49 4.04 5.90 1.49
CA ARG A 49 3.52 7.23 1.10
C ARG A 49 4.49 7.97 0.17
N THR A 50 5.78 7.86 0.41
CA THR A 50 6.82 8.47 -0.45
C THR A 50 6.93 7.74 -1.79
N ALA A 51 6.89 6.41 -1.77
CA ALA A 51 7.07 5.56 -2.95
C ALA A 51 5.87 5.62 -3.92
N LEU A 52 4.64 5.73 -3.41
CA LEU A 52 3.44 5.92 -4.25
C LEU A 52 3.53 7.20 -5.11
N GLY A 53 4.30 8.19 -4.67
CA GLY A 53 4.63 9.37 -5.46
C GLY A 53 3.40 10.15 -5.97
N PRO A 54 3.53 10.89 -7.08
CA PRO A 54 2.43 11.66 -7.68
C PRO A 54 1.47 10.80 -8.52
N ILE A 55 1.76 9.51 -8.70
CA ILE A 55 0.94 8.59 -9.51
C ILE A 55 -0.40 8.34 -8.81
N TYR A 56 -0.38 8.27 -7.48
CA TYR A 56 -1.54 7.97 -6.67
C TYR A 56 -1.99 9.16 -5.84
N ARG A 57 -3.30 9.41 -5.79
CA ARG A 57 -3.87 10.43 -4.91
C ARG A 57 -4.24 9.82 -3.56
N ILE A 58 -3.47 10.15 -2.53
CA ILE A 58 -3.73 9.69 -1.17
C ILE A 58 -5.04 10.31 -0.65
N ARG A 59 -5.97 9.45 -0.20
CA ARG A 59 -7.26 9.83 0.38
C ARG A 59 -7.20 9.87 1.89
N THR A 60 -6.66 8.82 2.49
CA THR A 60 -6.51 8.70 3.94
C THR A 60 -5.27 7.90 4.26
N ALA A 61 -4.61 8.24 5.35
CA ALA A 61 -3.52 7.48 5.94
C ALA A 61 -3.67 7.53 7.45
N ARG A 62 -3.59 6.37 8.10
CA ARG A 62 -3.58 6.25 9.56
C ARG A 62 -2.34 5.49 9.98
N ALA A 63 -1.61 6.08 10.92
CA ALA A 63 -0.50 5.44 11.61
C ALA A 63 -0.96 4.96 12.99
N GLY A 64 -0.56 3.75 13.35
CA GLY A 64 -0.79 3.17 14.68
C GLY A 64 0.38 2.26 15.06
N ASP A 65 0.48 1.92 16.34
CA ASP A 65 1.59 1.13 16.87
C ASP A 65 1.56 -0.33 16.42
N GLU A 66 0.35 -0.86 16.22
CA GLU A 66 0.10 -2.25 15.83
C GLU A 66 -0.36 -2.37 14.38
N GLU A 67 -1.07 -1.36 13.87
CA GLU A 67 -1.62 -1.34 12.52
C GLU A 67 -1.55 0.07 11.94
N SER A 68 -1.19 0.14 10.67
CA SER A 68 -1.21 1.34 9.85
C SER A 68 -1.89 1.04 8.52
N TRP A 69 -2.53 2.02 7.90
CA TRP A 69 -3.13 1.83 6.58
C TRP A 69 -3.12 3.10 5.75
N ILE A 70 -3.16 2.92 4.43
CA ILE A 70 -3.28 4.00 3.46
C ILE A 70 -4.30 3.62 2.39
N THR A 71 -5.23 4.54 2.11
CA THR A 71 -6.16 4.44 0.99
C THR A 71 -5.81 5.52 -0.02
N PHE A 72 -5.79 5.17 -1.29
CA PHE A 72 -5.46 6.06 -2.40
C PHE A 72 -6.30 5.76 -3.64
N LEU A 73 -6.31 6.70 -4.57
CA LEU A 73 -6.90 6.55 -5.89
C LEU A 73 -5.80 6.35 -6.93
N ASP A 74 -6.05 5.44 -7.87
CA ASP A 74 -5.29 5.37 -9.12
C ASP A 74 -5.68 6.48 -10.09
N THR A 75 -5.06 6.47 -11.27
CA THR A 75 -5.23 7.51 -12.31
C THR A 75 -6.61 7.52 -12.98
N ILE A 76 -7.45 6.51 -12.73
CA ILE A 76 -8.81 6.39 -13.28
C ILE A 76 -9.85 6.26 -12.16
N ASP A 77 -9.55 6.84 -10.99
CA ASP A 77 -10.42 6.94 -9.81
C ASP A 77 -10.81 5.61 -9.15
N ARG A 78 -10.01 4.54 -9.32
CA ARG A 78 -10.18 3.30 -8.54
C ARG A 78 -9.52 3.44 -7.18
N SER A 79 -10.24 3.05 -6.13
CA SER A 79 -9.74 3.15 -4.75
C SER A 79 -9.09 1.85 -4.29
N PHE A 80 -7.87 1.93 -3.77
CA PHE A 80 -7.14 0.81 -3.18
C PHE A 80 -6.72 1.14 -1.75
N THR A 81 -6.63 0.13 -0.89
CA THR A 81 -6.19 0.26 0.49
C THR A 81 -5.11 -0.76 0.81
N VAL A 82 -3.97 -0.28 1.30
CA VAL A 82 -2.92 -1.12 1.86
C VAL A 82 -3.03 -1.06 3.38
N LYS A 83 -3.22 -2.22 4.01
CA LYS A 83 -3.19 -2.41 5.46
C LYS A 83 -1.87 -3.04 5.84
N ILE A 84 -1.16 -2.42 6.77
CA ILE A 84 0.16 -2.82 7.22
C ILE A 84 0.05 -3.14 8.71
N ARG A 85 0.20 -4.41 9.06
CA ARG A 85 0.27 -4.84 10.46
C ARG A 85 1.70 -4.92 10.92
N ARG A 86 1.93 -4.68 12.21
CA ARG A 86 3.22 -4.93 12.83
C ARG A 86 3.46 -6.43 12.88
N GLN A 87 4.61 -6.88 12.39
CA GLN A 87 5.02 -8.27 12.53
C GLN A 87 5.23 -8.58 14.01
N LEU A 88 4.47 -9.54 14.54
CA LEU A 88 4.65 -10.02 15.90
C LEU A 88 5.77 -11.07 15.90
N PRO A 89 6.74 -10.98 16.84
CA PRO A 89 7.69 -12.08 17.02
C PRO A 89 6.91 -13.34 17.41
N ALA A 90 7.26 -14.46 16.76
CA ALA A 90 6.72 -15.78 17.04
C ALA A 90 7.06 -16.26 18.46
#